data_AF-A0A401FKB9-F1
#
_entry.id   AF-A0A401FKB9-F1
#
_cell.length_a   1.000
_cell.length_b   1.000
_cell.length_c   1.000
_cell.angle_alpha   90.00
_cell.angle_beta   90.00
_cell.angle_gamma   90.00
#
_symmetry.space_group_name_H-M   'P 1'
#
loop_
_entity.id
_entity.type
_entity.pdbx_description
1 polymer ?
#
loop_
_entity_poly.entity_id
_entity_poly.type
_entity_poly.pdbx_seq_one_letter_code
_entity_poly.pdbx_strand_id
1 'polypeptide(L)'
;MIQQFGTIDNIYANIDEVSGKKLKEHLINDQDKALMARTLATINRDAPLMIGLDDLVYQGDNTEALTAFYEKMSFKSFLDKLAPSTEENQSTEINYVVLTKDNVADVSAAIDKEFSLQIELSDENYHLADIIGFAIGSGDKWFATNEVELLTSQPIKRLIESQTVKVNVLMLNGPTLL
;
A
#
# COMPACT_ATOMS: atom_id res chain seq x y z
N MET A 1 -30.15 14.37 25.07
CA MET A 1 -31.45 14.59 24.38
C MET A 1 -31.68 13.60 23.26
N ILE A 2 -30.90 13.58 22.18
CA ILE A 2 -31.04 12.52 21.16
C ILE A 2 -30.83 11.12 21.79
N GLN A 3 -29.86 10.95 22.68
CA GLN A 3 -29.69 9.70 23.43
C GLN A 3 -30.91 9.30 24.29
N GLN A 4 -31.77 10.25 24.66
CA GLN A 4 -32.93 10.02 25.54
C GLN A 4 -34.23 9.82 24.75
N PHE A 5 -34.44 10.61 23.69
CA PHE A 5 -35.68 10.63 22.91
C PHE A 5 -35.53 9.96 21.53
N GLY A 6 -34.31 9.62 21.12
CA GLY A 6 -34.01 8.91 19.87
C GLY A 6 -33.97 9.82 18.64
N THR A 7 -35.07 10.48 18.32
CA THR A 7 -35.20 11.32 17.11
C THR A 7 -35.58 12.75 17.45
N ILE A 8 -35.33 13.67 16.52
CA ILE A 8 -35.77 15.07 16.64
C ILE A 8 -37.30 15.12 16.75
N ASP A 9 -38.04 14.31 15.99
CA ASP A 9 -39.50 14.22 16.08
C ASP A 9 -39.97 13.81 17.48
N ASN A 10 -39.31 12.81 18.08
CA ASN A 10 -39.66 12.33 19.40
C ASN A 10 -39.37 13.35 20.50
N ILE A 11 -38.36 14.20 20.33
CA ILE A 11 -38.08 15.31 21.25
C ILE A 11 -39.26 16.28 21.25
N TYR A 12 -39.80 16.63 20.08
CA TYR A 12 -40.94 17.54 19.96
C TYR A 12 -42.27 16.89 20.37
N ALA A 13 -42.45 15.59 20.12
CA ALA A 13 -43.63 14.84 20.56
C ALA A 13 -43.72 14.72 22.09
N ASN A 14 -42.58 14.70 22.79
CA ASN A 14 -42.49 14.60 24.25
C ASN A 14 -41.88 15.88 24.86
N ILE A 15 -42.16 17.04 24.26
CA ILE A 15 -41.57 18.32 24.68
C ILE A 15 -41.88 18.66 26.14
N ASP A 16 -42.97 18.11 26.70
CA ASP A 16 -43.36 18.26 28.09
C ASP A 16 -42.49 17.51 29.09
N GLU A 17 -41.83 16.43 28.65
CA GLU A 17 -40.90 15.64 29.46
C GLU A 17 -39.49 16.22 29.48
N VAL A 18 -39.24 17.28 28.69
CA VAL A 18 -37.95 17.96 28.63
C VAL A 18 -37.68 18.72 29.94
N SER A 19 -36.67 18.25 30.67
CA SER A 19 -36.20 18.89 31.89
C SER A 19 -35.53 20.24 31.62
N GLY A 20 -35.96 21.29 32.32
CA GLY A 20 -35.34 22.61 32.27
C GLY A 20 -36.13 23.61 31.43
N LYS A 21 -36.73 24.61 32.10
CA LYS A 21 -37.64 25.59 31.51
C LYS A 21 -37.04 26.35 30.33
N LYS A 22 -35.81 26.87 30.46
CA LYS A 22 -35.13 27.62 29.40
C LYS A 22 -34.87 26.76 28.16
N LEU A 23 -34.46 25.51 28.35
CA LEU A 23 -34.17 24.59 27.25
C LEU A 23 -35.44 24.24 26.47
N LYS A 24 -36.54 23.98 27.19
CA LYS A 24 -37.86 23.78 26.59
C LYS A 24 -38.31 25.00 25.78
N GLU A 25 -38.18 26.21 26.32
CA GLU A 25 -38.49 27.46 25.61
C GLU A 25 -37.65 27.63 24.33
N HIS A 26 -36.35 27.36 24.38
CA HIS A 26 -35.49 27.41 23.19
C HIS A 26 -35.90 26.39 22.13
N LEU A 27 -36.17 25.16 22.51
CA LEU A 27 -36.60 24.11 21.57
C LEU A 27 -37.89 24.50 20.85
N ILE A 28 -38.87 25.03 21.58
CA ILE A 28 -40.15 25.49 21.02
C ILE A 28 -39.91 26.66 20.05
N ASN A 29 -39.11 27.65 20.45
CA ASN A 29 -38.85 28.83 19.62
C ASN A 29 -38.08 28.51 18.33
N ASP A 30 -37.24 27.48 18.34
CA ASP A 30 -36.41 27.08 17.19
C ASP A 30 -36.89 25.79 16.50
N GLN A 31 -38.12 25.33 16.77
CA GLN A 31 -38.68 24.09 16.20
C GLN A 31 -38.62 24.04 14.68
N ASP A 32 -39.07 25.11 14.01
CA ASP A 32 -39.07 25.19 12.55
C ASP A 32 -37.66 25.09 11.97
N LYS A 33 -36.67 25.71 12.64
CA LYS A 33 -35.27 25.63 12.23
C LYS A 33 -34.72 24.23 12.40
N ALA A 34 -35.05 23.55 13.49
CA ALA A 34 -34.61 22.18 13.74
C ALA A 34 -35.17 21.21 12.69
N LEU A 35 -36.47 21.35 12.34
CA LEU A 35 -37.11 20.55 11.31
C LEU A 35 -36.52 20.83 9.92
N MET A 36 -36.27 22.09 9.59
CA MET A 36 -35.61 22.48 8.34
C MET A 36 -34.19 21.94 8.25
N ALA A 37 -33.40 22.06 9.32
CA ALA A 37 -32.04 21.53 9.39
C ALA A 37 -32.02 20.01 9.20
N ARG A 38 -32.99 19.29 9.77
CA ARG A 38 -33.16 17.84 9.53
C ARG A 38 -33.40 17.54 8.06
N THR A 39 -34.32 18.27 7.41
CA THR A 39 -34.60 18.06 5.99
C THR A 39 -33.36 18.31 5.13
N LEU A 40 -32.61 19.38 5.40
CA LEU A 40 -31.38 19.71 4.67
C LEU A 40 -30.25 18.69 4.88
N ALA A 41 -30.14 18.14 6.09
CA ALA A 41 -29.14 17.12 6.40
C ALA A 41 -29.54 15.72 5.94
N THR A 42 -30.82 15.49 5.61
CA THR A 42 -31.30 14.19 5.15
C THR A 42 -30.89 13.98 3.69
N ILE A 43 -30.11 12.93 3.44
CA ILE A 43 -29.69 12.57 2.09
C ILE A 43 -30.92 12.20 1.26
N ASN A 44 -31.12 12.90 0.14
CA ASN A 44 -32.12 12.52 -0.84
C ASN A 44 -31.63 11.31 -1.66
N ARG A 45 -32.19 10.13 -1.39
CA ARG A 45 -31.82 8.87 -2.07
C ARG A 45 -32.54 8.67 -3.40
N ASP A 46 -33.57 9.47 -3.69
CA ASP A 46 -34.39 9.41 -4.90
C ASP A 46 -34.05 10.54 -5.87
N ALA A 47 -32.82 11.09 -5.78
CA ALA A 47 -32.35 12.11 -6.69
C ALA A 47 -32.33 11.56 -8.13
N PRO A 48 -32.88 12.29 -9.13
CA PRO A 48 -32.88 11.84 -10.52
C PRO A 48 -31.47 11.93 -11.10
N LEU A 49 -30.72 10.83 -11.00
CA LEU A 49 -29.40 10.70 -11.61
C LEU A 49 -29.54 10.21 -13.05
N MET A 50 -28.82 10.84 -13.98
CA MET A 50 -28.79 10.43 -15.39
C MET A 50 -27.77 9.32 -15.66
N ILE A 51 -26.88 9.04 -14.70
CA ILE A 51 -25.79 8.06 -14.81
C ILE A 51 -26.09 6.85 -13.93
N GLY A 52 -25.76 5.66 -14.43
CA GLY A 52 -25.88 4.39 -13.71
C GLY A 52 -24.56 3.96 -13.07
N LEU A 53 -24.57 2.83 -12.36
CA LEU A 53 -23.35 2.25 -11.78
C LEU A 53 -22.38 1.76 -12.87
N ASP A 54 -22.91 1.27 -14.00
CA ASP A 54 -22.11 0.77 -15.11
C ASP A 54 -21.28 1.88 -15.80
N ASP A 55 -21.74 3.13 -15.71
CA ASP A 55 -21.01 4.30 -16.23
C ASP A 55 -19.84 4.71 -15.32
N LEU A 56 -19.75 4.16 -14.10
CA LEU A 56 -18.73 4.49 -13.10
C LEU A 56 -17.52 3.55 -13.14
N VAL A 57 -17.45 2.64 -14.13
CA VAL A 57 -16.30 1.75 -14.30
C VAL A 57 -15.07 2.58 -14.61
N TYR A 58 -14.04 2.45 -13.78
CA TYR A 58 -12.77 3.13 -13.96
C TYR A 58 -12.03 2.57 -15.19
N GLN A 59 -11.68 3.45 -16.14
CA GLN A 59 -11.03 3.09 -17.41
C GLN A 59 -9.53 3.37 -17.42
N GLY A 60 -8.93 3.75 -16.29
CA GLY A 60 -7.55 4.22 -16.23
C GLY A 60 -7.43 5.73 -16.43
N ASP A 61 -6.22 6.23 -16.20
CA ASP A 61 -5.91 7.65 -16.28
C ASP A 61 -5.63 8.09 -17.72
N ASN A 62 -6.14 9.26 -18.10
CA ASN A 62 -5.73 9.93 -19.34
C ASN A 62 -4.49 10.80 -19.05
N THR A 63 -3.31 10.20 -19.12
CA THR A 63 -2.02 10.83 -18.80
C THR A 63 -1.77 12.11 -19.62
N GLU A 64 -2.21 12.15 -20.87
CA GLU A 64 -2.06 13.34 -21.73
C GLU A 64 -2.90 14.52 -21.21
N ALA A 65 -4.18 14.26 -20.91
CA ALA A 65 -5.07 15.29 -20.36
C ALA A 65 -4.65 15.74 -18.96
N LEU A 66 -4.16 14.83 -18.13
CA LEU A 66 -3.65 15.13 -16.78
C LEU A 66 -2.37 15.97 -16.84
N THR A 67 -1.41 15.61 -17.69
CA THR A 67 -0.19 16.39 -17.90
C THR A 67 -0.53 17.83 -18.30
N ALA A 68 -1.37 18.01 -19.31
CA ALA A 68 -1.77 19.34 -19.78
C ALA A 68 -2.49 20.16 -18.68
N PHE A 69 -3.34 19.51 -17.87
CA PHE A 69 -4.03 20.17 -16.75
C PHE A 69 -3.06 20.58 -15.64
N TYR A 70 -2.13 19.70 -15.24
CA TYR A 70 -1.15 19.98 -14.19
C TYR A 70 -0.13 21.03 -14.60
N GLU A 71 0.29 21.06 -15.87
CA GLU A 71 1.11 22.14 -16.42
C GLU A 71 0.38 23.49 -16.32
N LYS A 72 -0.88 23.54 -16.77
CA LYS A 72 -1.72 24.74 -16.69
C LYS A 72 -1.89 25.25 -15.25
N MET A 73 -2.00 24.33 -14.29
CA MET A 73 -2.16 24.65 -12.86
C MET A 73 -0.82 24.83 -12.13
N SER A 74 0.32 24.67 -12.81
CA SER A 74 1.66 24.71 -12.22
C SER A 74 1.87 23.72 -11.06
N PHE A 75 1.23 22.54 -11.14
CA PHE A 75 1.31 21.48 -10.13
C PHE A 75 2.55 20.60 -10.32
N LYS A 76 3.72 21.18 -10.06
CA LYS A 76 5.04 20.54 -10.30
C LYS A 76 5.17 19.18 -9.61
N SER A 77 4.79 19.06 -8.34
CA SER A 77 4.89 17.79 -7.60
C SER A 77 4.00 16.68 -8.15
N PHE A 78 2.92 17.02 -8.85
CA PHE A 78 2.04 16.02 -9.49
C PHE A 78 2.55 15.65 -10.88
N LEU A 79 3.17 16.58 -11.60
CA LEU A 79 3.89 16.28 -12.85
C LEU A 79 5.07 15.34 -12.60
N ASP A 80 5.85 15.57 -11.55
CA ASP A 80 7.01 14.74 -11.21
C ASP A 80 6.61 13.29 -10.86
N LYS A 81 5.39 13.10 -10.33
CA LYS A 81 4.82 11.77 -10.04
C LYS A 81 4.15 11.12 -11.25
N LEU A 82 3.74 11.91 -12.23
CA LEU A 82 3.12 11.44 -13.47
C LEU A 82 4.18 11.05 -14.52
N ALA A 83 5.36 11.66 -14.44
CA ALA A 83 6.52 11.21 -15.19
C ALA A 83 6.87 9.79 -14.72
N PRO A 84 6.97 8.79 -15.62
CA PRO A 84 7.51 7.51 -15.25
C PRO A 84 8.88 7.76 -14.63
N SER A 85 9.09 7.22 -13.43
CA SER A 85 10.34 7.27 -12.70
C SER A 85 11.49 7.12 -13.69
N THR A 86 12.27 8.17 -13.89
CA THR A 86 13.44 8.15 -14.78
C THR A 86 14.60 7.38 -14.15
N GLU A 87 14.30 6.48 -13.21
CA GLU A 87 15.04 5.24 -13.11
C GLU A 87 14.69 4.43 -14.37
N GLU A 88 15.38 4.78 -15.46
CA GLU A 88 15.66 3.80 -16.48
C GLU A 88 16.07 2.52 -15.74
N ASN A 89 15.20 1.52 -15.78
CA ASN A 89 15.60 0.14 -15.71
C ASN A 89 16.54 -0.08 -16.91
N GLN A 90 17.78 0.41 -16.82
CA GLN A 90 18.90 -0.26 -17.42
C GLN A 90 19.01 -1.57 -16.65
N SER A 91 18.10 -2.50 -16.97
CA SER A 91 18.24 -3.90 -16.61
C SER A 91 19.45 -4.35 -17.41
N THR A 92 20.63 -4.15 -16.83
CA THR A 92 21.80 -4.88 -17.25
C THR A 92 21.44 -6.34 -17.05
N GLU A 93 21.47 -7.13 -18.13
CA GLU A 93 21.20 -8.55 -18.06
C GLU A 93 22.25 -9.18 -17.14
N ILE A 94 21.86 -9.50 -15.91
CA ILE A 94 22.74 -10.16 -14.94
C ILE A 94 22.77 -11.63 -15.33
N ASN A 95 23.94 -12.13 -15.71
CA ASN A 95 24.14 -13.56 -15.89
C ASN A 95 24.12 -14.25 -14.54
N TYR A 96 23.21 -15.20 -14.36
CA TYR A 96 23.12 -16.02 -13.15
C TYR A 96 22.97 -17.50 -13.48
N VAL A 97 23.34 -18.33 -12.52
CA VAL A 97 23.12 -19.77 -12.53
C VAL A 97 21.95 -20.10 -11.63
N VAL A 98 20.99 -20.88 -12.11
CA VAL A 98 19.91 -21.39 -11.26
C VAL A 98 20.51 -22.33 -10.22
N LEU A 99 20.35 -21.99 -8.94
CA LEU A 99 20.85 -22.77 -7.82
C LEU A 99 19.85 -23.89 -7.50
N THR A 100 20.38 -25.10 -7.42
CA THR A 100 19.66 -26.35 -7.19
C THR A 100 20.44 -27.19 -6.17
N LYS A 101 19.85 -28.29 -5.71
CA LYS A 101 20.54 -29.25 -4.82
C LYS A 101 21.82 -29.82 -5.42
N ASP A 102 21.89 -29.94 -6.74
CA ASP A 102 23.01 -30.59 -7.44
C ASP A 102 24.25 -29.70 -7.55
N ASN A 103 24.07 -28.37 -7.61
CA ASN A 103 25.15 -27.39 -7.80
C ASN A 103 25.39 -26.49 -6.58
N VAL A 104 24.78 -26.78 -5.44
CA VAL A 104 24.91 -25.96 -4.21
C VAL A 104 26.34 -25.89 -3.67
N ALA A 105 27.16 -26.90 -3.95
CA ALA A 105 28.59 -26.90 -3.61
C ALA A 105 29.41 -25.87 -4.41
N ASP A 106 28.95 -25.49 -5.61
CA ASP A 106 29.67 -24.57 -6.49
C ASP A 106 29.68 -23.13 -5.94
N VAL A 107 28.70 -22.79 -5.10
CA VAL A 107 28.59 -21.48 -4.45
C VAL A 107 29.80 -21.21 -3.56
N SER A 108 30.19 -22.18 -2.73
CA SER A 108 31.36 -22.06 -1.86
C SER A 108 32.67 -22.06 -2.63
N ALA A 109 32.71 -22.65 -3.83
CA ALA A 109 33.90 -22.61 -4.70
C ALA A 109 34.01 -21.29 -5.48
N ALA A 110 32.89 -20.62 -5.73
CA ALA A 110 32.82 -19.36 -6.48
C ALA A 110 33.09 -18.12 -5.62
N ILE A 111 33.02 -18.24 -4.29
CA ILE A 111 33.10 -17.12 -3.34
C ILE A 111 34.35 -17.26 -2.47
N ASP A 112 35.23 -16.25 -2.53
CA ASP A 112 36.51 -16.25 -1.80
C ASP A 112 36.41 -15.47 -0.47
N LYS A 113 36.22 -14.14 -0.52
CA LYS A 113 36.33 -13.26 0.66
C LYS A 113 35.09 -12.43 0.97
N GLU A 114 34.26 -12.18 -0.03
CA GLU A 114 33.08 -11.34 0.12
C GLU A 114 31.99 -11.81 -0.85
N PHE A 115 30.75 -11.81 -0.37
CA PHE A 115 29.58 -12.04 -1.22
C PHE A 115 28.39 -11.19 -0.78
N SER A 116 27.48 -11.02 -1.71
CA SER A 116 26.17 -10.43 -1.50
C SER A 116 25.12 -11.54 -1.40
N LEU A 117 24.29 -11.47 -0.37
CA LEU A 117 23.09 -12.28 -0.21
C LEU A 117 21.89 -11.37 -0.38
N GLN A 118 21.08 -11.66 -1.41
CA GLN A 118 19.79 -11.04 -1.62
C GLN A 118 18.69 -12.01 -1.22
N ILE A 119 17.73 -11.55 -0.42
CA ILE A 119 16.56 -12.33 0.00
C ILE A 119 15.32 -11.69 -0.61
N GLU A 120 14.49 -12.51 -1.24
CA GLU A 120 13.20 -12.10 -1.81
C GLU A 120 12.08 -12.53 -0.86
N LEU A 121 11.18 -11.58 -0.57
CA LEU A 121 10.07 -11.75 0.36
C LEU A 121 8.73 -11.72 -0.39
N SER A 122 7.72 -12.41 0.14
CA SER A 122 6.38 -12.44 -0.46
C SER A 122 5.59 -11.13 -0.35
N ASP A 123 5.99 -10.24 0.57
CA ASP A 123 5.26 -9.03 0.96
C ASP A 123 6.25 -7.95 1.44
N GLU A 124 5.83 -6.69 1.42
CA GLU A 124 6.58 -5.53 1.93
C GLU A 124 6.75 -5.57 3.46
N ASN A 125 5.79 -6.16 4.17
CA ASN A 125 5.89 -6.30 5.62
C ASN A 125 6.85 -7.43 6.00
N TYR A 126 8.15 -7.11 6.04
CA TYR A 126 9.24 -8.04 6.30
C TYR A 126 9.16 -8.81 7.64
N HIS A 127 8.33 -8.37 8.59
CA HIS A 127 8.10 -9.11 9.84
C HIS A 127 7.13 -10.29 9.70
N LEU A 128 6.28 -10.27 8.66
CA LEU A 128 5.23 -11.26 8.41
C LEU A 128 5.40 -11.99 7.09
N ALA A 129 6.26 -11.48 6.20
CA ALA A 129 6.48 -12.02 4.88
C ALA A 129 7.27 -13.34 4.92
N ASP A 130 6.84 -14.29 4.08
CA ASP A 130 7.59 -15.52 3.84
C ASP A 130 8.76 -15.23 2.90
N ILE A 131 9.88 -15.92 3.10
CA ILE A 131 10.96 -15.92 2.11
C ILE A 131 10.46 -16.77 0.93
N ILE A 132 10.56 -16.23 -0.28
CA ILE A 132 10.13 -16.92 -1.51
C ILE A 132 11.31 -17.28 -2.44
N GLY A 133 12.48 -16.68 -2.20
CA GLY A 133 13.69 -16.97 -2.95
C GLY A 133 14.88 -16.21 -2.40
N PHE A 134 16.05 -16.54 -2.93
CA PHE A 134 17.28 -15.82 -2.61
C PHE A 134 18.28 -15.89 -3.76
N ALA A 135 19.20 -14.93 -3.79
CA ALA A 135 20.36 -14.94 -4.66
C ALA A 135 21.65 -14.72 -3.87
N ILE A 136 22.70 -15.42 -4.24
CA ILE A 136 24.04 -15.30 -3.68
C ILE A 136 25.02 -15.04 -4.82
N GLY A 137 25.87 -14.03 -4.69
CA GLY A 137 26.84 -13.73 -5.72
C GLY A 137 28.01 -12.87 -5.27
N SER A 138 29.06 -12.86 -6.08
CA SER A 138 30.24 -12.03 -5.91
C SER A 138 30.79 -11.65 -7.29
N GLY A 139 30.99 -10.35 -7.53
CA GLY A 139 31.35 -9.83 -8.85
C GLY A 139 30.32 -10.23 -9.92
N ASP A 140 30.79 -10.91 -10.96
CA ASP A 140 29.96 -11.35 -12.10
C ASP A 140 29.34 -12.75 -11.93
N LYS A 141 29.58 -13.42 -10.80
CA LYS A 141 29.05 -14.77 -10.55
C LYS A 141 27.87 -14.70 -9.60
N TRP A 142 26.69 -15.02 -10.11
CA TRP A 142 25.44 -15.03 -9.36
C TRP A 142 24.77 -16.39 -9.41
N PHE A 143 24.19 -16.78 -8.28
CA PHE A 143 23.38 -17.98 -8.10
C PHE A 143 22.03 -17.55 -7.55
N ALA A 144 20.93 -17.98 -8.15
CA ALA A 144 19.58 -17.58 -7.72
C ALA A 144 18.63 -18.80 -7.67
N THR A 145 17.73 -18.82 -6.70
CA THR A 145 16.74 -19.90 -6.56
C THR A 145 15.50 -19.46 -5.80
N ASN A 146 14.40 -20.16 -6.08
CA ASN A 146 13.16 -20.11 -5.29
C ASN A 146 13.07 -21.29 -4.30
N GLU A 147 14.05 -22.19 -4.28
CA GLU A 147 14.15 -23.30 -3.31
C GLU A 147 14.76 -22.81 -1.99
N VAL A 148 13.93 -22.15 -1.18
CA VAL A 148 14.34 -21.49 0.08
C VAL A 148 15.03 -22.44 1.08
N GLU A 149 14.67 -23.72 1.06
CA GLU A 149 15.32 -24.77 1.84
C GLU A 149 16.84 -24.85 1.65
N LEU A 150 17.37 -24.43 0.48
CA LEU A 150 18.80 -24.44 0.19
C LEU A 150 19.60 -23.47 1.06
N LEU A 151 18.97 -22.45 1.67
CA LEU A 151 19.62 -21.59 2.68
C LEU A 151 20.15 -22.39 3.87
N THR A 152 19.49 -23.51 4.20
CA THR A 152 19.87 -24.37 5.33
C THR A 152 20.87 -25.48 4.95
N SER A 153 21.22 -25.59 3.66
CA SER A 153 22.18 -26.58 3.19
C SER A 153 23.58 -26.33 3.76
N GLN A 154 24.36 -27.40 3.94
CA GLN A 154 25.69 -27.32 4.56
C GLN A 154 26.65 -26.33 3.85
N PRO A 155 26.73 -26.27 2.50
CA PRO A 155 27.63 -25.33 1.82
C PRO A 155 27.24 -23.86 2.07
N ILE A 156 25.95 -23.54 1.96
CA ILE A 156 25.44 -22.17 2.15
C ILE A 156 25.55 -21.75 3.61
N LYS A 157 25.16 -22.62 4.54
CA LYS A 157 25.25 -22.34 5.98
C LYS A 157 26.69 -22.06 6.42
N ARG A 158 27.65 -22.88 6.00
CA ARG A 158 29.08 -22.64 6.30
C ARG A 158 29.59 -21.33 5.72
N LEU A 159 29.11 -20.95 4.55
CA LEU A 159 29.51 -19.72 3.91
C LEU A 159 28.98 -18.50 4.67
N ILE A 160 27.70 -18.51 5.08
CA ILE A 160 27.07 -17.43 5.85
C ILE A 160 27.64 -17.33 7.27
N GLU A 161 27.93 -18.47 7.92
CA GLU A 161 28.48 -18.52 9.28
C GLU A 161 30.01 -18.30 9.34
N SER A 162 30.65 -18.11 8.18
CA SER A 162 32.10 -17.93 8.11
C SER A 162 32.53 -16.62 8.76
N GLN A 163 33.50 -16.69 9.68
CA GLN A 163 34.08 -15.49 10.32
C GLN A 163 35.12 -14.79 9.44
N THR A 164 35.54 -15.40 8.33
CA THR A 164 36.58 -14.88 7.44
C THR A 164 36.04 -14.36 6.13
N VAL A 165 34.78 -14.64 5.81
CA VAL A 165 34.09 -14.18 4.60
C VAL A 165 33.13 -13.07 4.99
N LYS A 166 33.26 -11.90 4.37
CA LYS A 166 32.36 -10.77 4.59
C LYS A 166 31.04 -11.01 3.85
N VAL A 167 29.93 -10.83 4.56
CA VAL A 167 28.58 -10.95 4.00
C VAL A 167 27.95 -9.57 3.90
N ASN A 168 27.50 -9.19 2.70
CA ASN A 168 26.63 -8.04 2.51
C ASN A 168 25.21 -8.56 2.30
N VAL A 169 24.30 -8.23 3.22
CA VAL A 169 22.89 -8.64 3.11
C VAL A 169 22.08 -7.51 2.50
N LEU A 170 21.37 -7.81 1.42
CA LEU A 170 20.47 -6.91 0.72
C LEU A 170 19.05 -7.45 0.87
N MET A 171 18.17 -6.64 1.45
CA MET A 171 16.73 -6.87 1.43
C MET A 171 16.14 -5.72 0.63
N LEU A 172 15.65 -6.00 -0.58
CA LEU A 172 14.78 -5.07 -1.26
C LEU A 172 13.39 -5.28 -0.64
N ASN A 173 12.84 -4.23 -0.05
CA ASN A 173 11.39 -4.18 0.06
C ASN A 173 10.84 -4.31 -1.37
N GLY A 174 9.75 -5.06 -1.54
CA GLY A 174 9.12 -5.35 -2.82
C GLY A 174 8.97 -4.11 -3.72
N PRO A 175 8.71 -4.34 -5.02
CA PRO A 175 8.86 -3.33 -6.06
C PRO A 175 8.23 -2.04 -5.58
N THR A 176 8.95 -0.93 -5.74
CA THR A 176 8.39 0.42 -5.70
C THR A 176 7.15 0.41 -6.58
N LEU A 177 5.99 0.14 -5.99
CA LEU A 177 4.73 -0.03 -6.66
C LEU A 177 4.18 1.38 -6.85
N LEU A 178 4.27 1.79 -8.12
CA LEU A 178 3.69 2.98 -8.76
C LEU A 178 4.44 4.30 -8.52
#